data_AF-D8SVE3-F1
#
_entry.id   AF-D8SVE3-F1
#
_cell.length_a   1.000
_cell.length_b   1.000
_cell.length_c   1.000
_cell.angle_alpha   90.00
_cell.angle_beta   90.00
_cell.angle_gamma   90.00
#
_symmetry.space_group_name_H-M   'P 1'
#
loop_
_entity.id
_entity.type
_entity.pdbx_description
1 polymer ?
#
loop_
_entity_poly.entity_id
_entity_poly.type
_entity_poly.pdbx_seq_one_letter_code
_entity_poly.pdbx_strand_id
1 'polypeptide(L)'
;QRQCRICLECGGSDLIAPCQCKGTQKFVHRSCLDNWRAVKEGFAFSHCTECRSVFQMRVNRPPDRWWLRLKFQLLVCRDHTVIFVLVQVVVILLGALVYAIYGEELKEMFGYDEQHAYGFYALAVLVLILVGLLYGFFIAIICGRKITNRHYHVLEKQDLTK
;
A
#
# COMPACT_ATOMS: atom_id res chain seq x y z
N GLN A 1 38.80 -7.46 -25.07
CA GLN A 1 37.92 -6.43 -24.46
C GLN A 1 36.54 -7.06 -24.21
N ARG A 2 35.76 -6.60 -23.22
CA ARG A 2 34.40 -7.10 -22.98
C ARG A 2 33.40 -6.28 -23.81
N GLN A 3 32.58 -6.95 -24.61
CA GLN A 3 31.63 -6.36 -25.57
C GLN A 3 30.27 -6.99 -25.34
N CYS A 4 29.19 -6.21 -25.49
CA CYS A 4 27.84 -6.74 -25.42
C CYS A 4 27.52 -7.57 -26.68
N ARG A 5 27.08 -8.82 -26.54
CA ARG A 5 26.74 -9.67 -27.71
C ARG A 5 25.50 -9.23 -28.50
N ILE A 6 24.65 -8.39 -27.91
CA ILE A 6 23.37 -7.96 -28.51
C ILE A 6 23.54 -6.67 -29.29
N CYS A 7 24.08 -5.61 -28.68
CA CYS A 7 24.28 -4.32 -29.35
C CYS A 7 25.68 -4.15 -29.97
N LEU A 8 26.59 -5.10 -29.74
CA LEU A 8 27.97 -5.06 -30.24
C LEU A 8 28.78 -3.83 -29.80
N GLU A 9 28.37 -3.14 -28.74
CA GLU A 9 29.12 -2.01 -28.18
C GLU A 9 30.15 -2.48 -27.13
N CYS A 10 31.32 -1.82 -27.14
CA CYS A 10 32.41 -2.03 -26.20
C CYS A 10 32.34 -1.01 -25.07
N GLY A 11 32.29 -1.49 -23.81
CA GLY A 11 32.32 -0.62 -22.63
C GLY A 11 30.97 -0.01 -22.27
N GLY A 12 30.54 -0.26 -21.04
CA GLY A 12 29.32 0.24 -20.42
C GLY A 12 29.31 -0.20 -18.94
N SER A 13 28.70 0.58 -18.06
CA SER A 13 28.74 0.33 -16.60
C SER A 13 27.99 -0.92 -16.14
N ASP A 14 27.21 -1.57 -17.02
CA ASP A 14 26.28 -2.65 -16.64
C ASP A 14 26.39 -3.92 -17.53
N LEU A 15 27.60 -4.31 -17.94
CA LEU A 15 27.80 -5.63 -18.56
C LEU A 15 27.68 -6.74 -17.51
N ILE A 16 26.69 -7.60 -17.68
CA ILE A 16 26.43 -8.78 -16.86
C ILE A 16 26.75 -10.06 -17.62
N ALA A 17 27.03 -11.14 -16.89
CA ALA A 17 27.19 -12.49 -17.43
C ALA A 17 26.07 -13.40 -16.89
N PRO A 18 24.86 -13.37 -17.47
CA PRO A 18 23.68 -14.00 -16.90
C PRO A 18 23.62 -15.51 -17.17
N CYS A 19 24.51 -16.07 -17.99
CA CYS A 19 24.49 -17.47 -18.41
C CYS A 19 25.90 -18.07 -18.42
N GLN A 20 25.99 -19.39 -18.60
CA GLN A 20 27.26 -20.13 -18.59
C GLN A 20 27.99 -20.17 -19.96
N CYS A 21 27.68 -19.26 -20.87
CA CYS A 21 28.39 -19.18 -22.15
C CYS A 21 29.90 -18.93 -21.94
N LYS A 22 30.73 -19.43 -22.86
CA LYS A 22 32.18 -19.25 -22.84
C LYS A 22 32.59 -18.05 -23.72
N GLY A 23 33.77 -17.49 -23.45
CA GLY A 23 34.34 -16.40 -24.24
C GLY A 23 33.64 -15.05 -24.06
N THR A 24 33.63 -14.24 -25.12
CA THR A 24 33.00 -12.91 -25.17
C THR A 24 31.47 -12.99 -25.26
N GLN A 25 30.93 -14.12 -25.73
CA GLN A 25 29.50 -14.35 -25.93
C GLN A 25 28.67 -14.43 -24.63
N LYS A 26 29.31 -14.40 -23.46
CA LYS A 26 28.61 -14.39 -22.17
C LYS A 26 28.23 -12.99 -21.69
N PHE A 27 28.83 -11.94 -22.23
CA PHE A 27 28.65 -10.58 -21.74
C PHE A 27 27.50 -9.87 -22.48
N VAL A 28 26.59 -9.27 -21.72
CA VAL A 28 25.41 -8.56 -22.23
C VAL A 28 25.10 -7.37 -21.32
N HIS A 29 24.64 -6.25 -21.87
CA HIS A 29 24.08 -5.17 -21.05
C HIS A 29 22.77 -5.60 -20.38
N ARG A 30 22.56 -5.18 -19.13
CA ARG A 30 21.31 -5.48 -18.41
C ARG A 30 20.06 -5.02 -19.18
N SER A 31 20.09 -3.82 -19.75
CA SER A 31 19.01 -3.27 -20.58
C SER A 31 18.77 -4.05 -21.87
N CYS A 32 19.84 -4.42 -22.59
CA CYS A 32 19.73 -5.20 -23.81
C CYS A 32 19.14 -6.59 -23.55
N LEU A 33 19.52 -7.23 -22.44
CA LEU A 33 18.97 -8.52 -22.05
C LEU A 33 17.48 -8.42 -21.68
N ASP A 34 17.11 -7.41 -20.90
CA ASP A 34 15.71 -7.20 -20.48
C ASP A 34 14.81 -6.90 -21.69
N ASN A 35 15.26 -6.08 -22.65
CA ASN A 35 14.54 -5.84 -23.90
C ASN A 35 14.44 -7.11 -24.76
N TRP A 36 15.54 -7.84 -24.92
CA TRP A 36 15.55 -9.10 -25.67
C TRP A 36 14.56 -10.12 -25.11
N ARG A 37 14.47 -10.22 -23.78
CA ARG A 37 13.52 -11.11 -23.08
C ARG A 37 12.08 -10.63 -23.17
N ALA A 38 11.84 -9.31 -23.23
CA ALA A 38 10.49 -8.75 -23.36
C ALA A 38 9.92 -8.93 -24.77
N VAL A 39 10.78 -8.93 -25.79
CA VAL A 39 10.39 -9.04 -27.21
C VAL A 39 10.29 -10.50 -27.68
N LYS A 40 10.98 -11.44 -27.02
CA LYS A 40 10.97 -12.85 -27.42
C LYS A 40 9.98 -13.67 -26.60
N GLU A 41 9.13 -14.42 -27.28
CA GLU A 41 8.19 -15.36 -26.64
C GLU A 41 8.87 -16.70 -26.26
N GLY A 42 8.35 -17.35 -25.21
CA GLY A 42 8.72 -18.73 -24.84
C GLY A 42 10.08 -18.87 -24.13
N PHE A 43 10.85 -19.89 -24.52
CA PHE A 43 12.05 -20.36 -23.82
C PHE A 43 13.14 -19.29 -23.61
N ALA A 44 13.17 -18.27 -24.47
CA ALA A 44 14.13 -17.16 -24.41
C ALA A 44 13.91 -16.19 -23.24
N PHE A 45 12.77 -16.26 -22.53
CA PHE A 45 12.47 -15.41 -21.37
C PHE A 45 13.28 -15.81 -20.12
N SER A 46 13.48 -17.11 -19.90
CA SER A 46 14.12 -17.68 -18.72
C SER A 46 15.46 -18.39 -19.01
N HIS A 47 15.66 -18.86 -20.25
CA HIS A 47 16.87 -19.58 -20.65
C HIS A 47 17.66 -18.84 -21.72
N CYS A 48 18.97 -19.03 -21.70
CA CYS A 48 19.85 -18.62 -22.79
C CYS A 48 19.56 -19.45 -24.04
N THR A 49 19.39 -18.81 -25.19
CA THR A 49 19.16 -19.48 -26.48
C THR A 49 20.38 -20.28 -26.96
N GLU A 50 21.59 -19.91 -26.52
CA GLU A 50 22.84 -20.55 -26.97
C GLU A 50 23.21 -21.78 -26.13
N CYS A 51 23.33 -21.60 -24.81
CA CYS A 51 23.77 -22.66 -23.91
C CYS A 51 22.64 -23.36 -23.16
N ARG A 52 21.38 -22.95 -23.36
CA ARG A 52 20.17 -23.46 -22.69
C ARG A 52 20.15 -23.37 -21.16
N SER A 53 21.21 -22.81 -20.54
CA SER A 53 21.24 -22.58 -19.09
C SER A 53 20.24 -21.51 -18.69
N VAL A 54 19.62 -21.67 -17.52
CA VAL A 54 18.75 -20.66 -16.90
C VAL A 54 19.55 -19.38 -16.65
N PHE A 55 18.94 -18.22 -16.88
CA PHE A 55 19.56 -16.94 -16.58
C PHE A 55 19.72 -16.72 -15.07
N GLN A 56 20.96 -16.63 -14.59
CA GLN A 56 21.30 -16.25 -13.22
C GLN A 56 21.29 -14.73 -13.07
N MET A 57 20.11 -14.14 -13.00
CA MET A 57 19.98 -12.70 -12.73
C MET A 57 19.76 -12.47 -11.24
N ARG A 58 20.66 -11.72 -10.61
CA ARG A 58 20.38 -11.18 -9.29
C ARG A 58 19.26 -10.17 -9.44
N VAL A 59 18.10 -10.48 -8.86
CA VAL A 59 17.00 -9.53 -8.73
C VAL A 59 17.52 -8.41 -7.84
N ASN A 60 17.78 -7.24 -8.41
CA ASN A 60 18.00 -6.04 -7.63
C ASN A 60 16.65 -5.68 -7.01
N ARG A 61 16.35 -6.24 -5.83
CA ARG A 61 15.18 -5.85 -5.05
C ARG A 61 15.39 -4.35 -4.80
N PRO A 62 14.56 -3.45 -5.37
CA PRO A 62 14.70 -2.04 -5.03
C PRO A 62 14.64 -1.94 -3.50
N PRO A 63 15.51 -1.13 -2.88
CA PRO A 63 15.55 -1.03 -1.43
C PRO A 63 14.14 -0.76 -0.93
N ASP A 64 13.72 -1.53 0.08
CA ASP A 64 12.39 -1.39 0.65
C ASP A 64 12.22 0.06 1.12
N ARG A 65 11.45 0.85 0.36
CA ARG A 65 11.08 2.20 0.74
C ARG A 65 9.94 2.15 1.74
N TRP A 66 10.18 1.52 2.89
CA TRP A 66 9.26 1.40 4.00
C TRP A 66 8.72 2.78 4.42
N TRP A 67 9.56 3.81 4.30
CA TRP A 67 9.22 5.22 4.51
C TRP A 67 8.11 5.74 3.58
N LEU A 68 8.12 5.40 2.29
CA LEU A 68 7.09 5.84 1.34
C LEU A 68 5.74 5.17 1.65
N ARG A 69 5.79 3.93 2.15
CA ARG A 69 4.60 3.22 2.62
C ARG A 69 4.06 3.80 3.92
N LEU A 70 4.92 4.10 4.89
CA LEU A 70 4.53 4.76 6.14
C LEU A 70 3.91 6.13 5.86
N LYS A 71 4.50 6.92 4.95
CA LYS A 71 3.92 8.18 4.48
C LYS A 71 2.52 7.99 3.90
N PHE A 72 2.31 7.00 3.02
CA PHE A 72 0.99 6.73 2.44
C PHE A 72 -0.03 6.31 3.50
N GLN A 73 0.36 5.45 4.45
CA GLN A 73 -0.53 5.03 5.55
C GLN A 73 -0.88 6.23 6.45
N LEU A 74 0.08 7.07 6.80
CA LEU A 74 -0.14 8.29 7.58
C LEU A 74 -1.02 9.30 6.84
N LEU A 75 -0.83 9.48 5.53
CA LEU A 75 -1.68 10.34 4.69
C LEU A 75 -3.13 9.83 4.68
N VAL A 76 -3.34 8.53 4.48
CA VAL A 76 -4.68 7.94 4.47
C VAL A 76 -5.34 8.05 5.84
N CYS A 77 -4.62 7.73 6.93
CA CYS A 77 -5.15 7.89 8.29
C CYS A 77 -5.49 9.35 8.57
N ARG A 78 -4.60 10.29 8.26
CA ARG A 78 -4.83 11.73 8.43
C ARG A 78 -6.08 12.18 7.69
N ASP A 79 -6.21 11.85 6.41
CA ASP A 79 -7.34 12.30 5.61
C ASP A 79 -8.67 11.72 6.14
N HIS A 80 -8.68 10.45 6.57
CA HIS A 80 -9.88 9.83 7.17
C HIS A 80 -10.22 10.42 8.55
N THR A 81 -9.21 10.77 9.37
CA THR A 81 -9.41 11.46 10.66
C THR A 81 -9.96 12.86 10.44
N VAL A 82 -9.46 13.61 9.44
CA VAL A 82 -9.96 14.95 9.10
C VAL A 82 -11.42 14.90 8.67
N ILE A 83 -11.79 13.95 7.80
CA ILE A 83 -13.18 13.77 7.38
C ILE A 83 -14.09 13.44 8.58
N PHE A 84 -13.66 12.54 9.47
CA PHE A 84 -14.43 12.21 10.66
C PHE A 84 -14.64 13.42 11.57
N VAL A 85 -13.58 14.20 11.85
CA VAL A 85 -13.68 15.42 12.66
C VAL A 85 -14.61 16.44 12.02
N LEU A 86 -14.53 16.65 10.71
CA LEU A 86 -15.44 17.55 10.00
C LEU A 86 -16.91 17.12 10.14
N VAL A 87 -17.20 15.83 9.98
CA VAL A 87 -18.56 15.30 10.17
C VAL A 87 -19.04 15.51 11.60
N GLN A 88 -18.20 15.25 12.60
CA GLN A 88 -18.56 15.47 14.00
C GLN A 88 -18.84 16.94 14.31
N VAL A 89 -18.03 17.87 13.79
CA VAL A 89 -18.26 19.30 13.94
C VAL A 89 -19.59 19.72 13.33
N VAL A 90 -19.93 19.22 12.14
CA VAL A 90 -21.23 19.50 11.50
C VAL A 90 -22.38 18.97 12.35
N VAL A 91 -22.29 17.74 12.87
CA VAL A 91 -23.31 17.15 13.75
C VAL A 91 -23.51 17.99 15.02
N ILE A 92 -22.41 18.42 15.65
CA ILE A 92 -22.46 19.28 16.85
C ILE A 92 -23.10 20.62 16.53
N LEU A 93 -22.73 21.26 15.41
CA LEU A 93 -23.30 22.55 15.00
C LEU A 93 -24.80 22.45 14.71
N LEU A 94 -25.23 21.40 14.00
CA LEU A 94 -26.64 21.15 13.74
C LEU A 94 -27.41 20.86 15.03
N GLY A 95 -26.83 20.05 15.93
CA GLY A 95 -27.43 19.79 17.25
C GLY A 95 -27.56 21.06 18.09
N ALA A 96 -26.53 21.92 18.09
CA ALA A 96 -26.55 23.20 18.78
C ALA A 96 -27.58 24.17 18.18
N LEU A 97 -27.71 24.20 16.85
CA LEU A 97 -28.72 25.02 16.16
C LEU A 97 -30.13 24.55 16.48
N VAL A 98 -30.39 23.24 16.46
CA VAL A 98 -31.68 22.67 16.84
C VAL A 98 -32.00 22.99 18.30
N TYR A 99 -31.03 22.88 19.20
CA TYR A 99 -31.19 23.25 20.60
C TYR A 99 -31.45 24.75 20.78
N ALA A 100 -30.81 25.61 20.01
CA ALA A 100 -31.02 27.06 20.09
C ALA A 100 -32.43 27.48 19.61
N ILE A 101 -33.00 26.79 18.62
CA ILE A 101 -34.32 27.12 18.05
C ILE A 101 -35.45 26.47 18.85
N TYR A 102 -35.30 25.19 19.22
CA TYR A 102 -36.36 24.36 19.79
C TYR A 102 -36.09 23.95 21.24
N GLY A 103 -35.09 24.54 21.90
CA GLY A 103 -34.62 24.09 23.21
C GLY A 103 -35.71 24.04 24.29
N GLU A 104 -36.60 25.04 24.32
CA GLU A 104 -37.71 25.08 25.29
C GLU A 104 -38.81 24.06 24.96
N GLU A 105 -39.24 23.98 23.69
CA GLU A 105 -40.24 23.00 23.25
C GLU A 105 -39.74 21.55 23.40
N LEU A 106 -38.46 21.30 23.10
CA LEU A 106 -37.83 20.00 23.33
C LEU A 106 -37.77 19.64 24.81
N LYS A 107 -37.56 20.62 25.70
CA LYS A 107 -37.53 20.42 27.14
C LYS A 107 -38.92 20.01 27.66
N GLU A 108 -39.98 20.62 27.15
CA GLU A 108 -41.37 20.28 27.50
C GLU A 108 -41.84 18.97 26.86
N MET A 109 -41.57 18.75 25.58
CA MET A 109 -42.04 17.58 24.82
C MET A 109 -41.44 16.26 25.31
N PHE A 110 -40.20 16.29 25.81
CA PHE A 110 -39.53 15.13 26.38
C PHE A 110 -39.63 15.06 27.91
N GLY A 111 -40.28 16.03 28.58
CA GLY A 111 -40.44 16.03 30.04
C GLY A 111 -39.10 16.03 30.78
N TYR A 112 -38.22 16.99 30.46
CA TYR A 112 -36.89 17.12 31.07
C TYR A 112 -36.99 17.54 32.55
N ASP A 113 -37.16 16.57 33.45
CA ASP A 113 -36.74 16.74 34.84
C ASP A 113 -35.20 16.77 34.90
N GLU A 114 -34.61 17.63 35.74
CA GLU A 114 -33.15 17.86 35.81
C GLU A 114 -32.31 16.57 35.99
N GLN A 115 -32.94 15.47 36.42
CA GLN A 115 -32.31 14.16 36.62
C GLN A 115 -32.06 13.36 35.33
N HIS A 116 -32.84 13.52 34.25
CA HIS A 116 -32.78 12.67 33.05
C HIS A 116 -32.12 13.31 31.83
N ALA A 117 -31.79 14.60 31.92
CA ALA A 117 -31.07 15.33 30.87
C ALA A 117 -29.75 14.66 30.46
N TYR A 118 -29.02 14.14 31.44
CA TYR A 118 -27.73 13.48 31.23
C TYR A 118 -27.85 12.20 30.40
N GLY A 119 -29.01 11.53 30.40
CA GLY A 119 -29.21 10.26 29.69
C GLY A 119 -29.18 10.41 28.17
N PHE A 120 -29.80 11.47 27.64
CA PHE A 120 -29.82 11.73 26.19
C PHE A 120 -28.44 12.14 25.68
N TYR A 121 -27.75 13.07 26.37
CA TYR A 121 -26.39 13.45 26.02
C TYR A 121 -25.41 12.28 26.17
N ALA A 122 -25.56 11.45 27.21
CA ALA A 122 -24.76 10.24 27.38
C ALA A 122 -25.01 9.23 26.25
N LEU A 123 -26.26 9.03 25.82
CA LEU A 123 -26.61 8.16 24.69
C LEU A 123 -25.99 8.68 23.39
N ALA A 124 -26.11 9.97 23.10
CA ALA A 124 -25.52 10.59 21.92
C ALA A 124 -24.00 10.43 21.91
N VAL A 125 -23.33 10.74 23.03
CA VAL A 125 -21.88 10.56 23.18
C VAL A 125 -21.49 9.09 23.02
N LEU A 126 -22.25 8.16 23.60
CA LEU A 126 -22.00 6.72 23.49
C LEU A 126 -22.13 6.24 22.03
N VAL A 127 -23.13 6.72 21.29
CA VAL A 127 -23.28 6.42 19.86
C VAL A 127 -22.10 6.97 19.06
N LEU A 128 -21.64 8.20 19.34
CA LEU A 128 -20.47 8.78 18.67
C LEU A 128 -19.18 7.99 18.94
N ILE A 129 -18.99 7.53 20.19
CA ILE A 129 -17.86 6.67 20.56
C ILE A 129 -17.94 5.33 19.83
N LEU A 130 -19.11 4.68 19.81
CA LEU A 130 -19.29 3.40 19.13
C LEU A 130 -19.03 3.52 17.63
N VAL A 131 -19.54 4.56 16.97
CA VAL A 131 -19.28 4.82 15.55
C VAL A 131 -17.78 5.06 15.31
N GLY A 132 -17.12 5.83 16.18
CA GLY A 132 -15.68 6.06 16.11
C GLY A 132 -14.85 4.78 16.28
N LEU A 133 -15.23 3.90 17.20
CA LEU A 133 -14.57 2.61 17.43
C LEU A 133 -14.77 1.65 16.25
N LEU A 134 -15.99 1.55 15.72
CA LEU A 134 -16.28 0.73 14.54
C LEU A 134 -15.49 1.21 13.31
N TYR A 135 -15.43 2.52 13.11
CA TYR A 135 -14.66 3.11 12.02
C TYR A 135 -13.15 2.88 12.18
N GLY A 136 -12.62 3.10 13.39
CA GLY A 136 -11.21 2.84 13.71
C GLY A 136 -10.82 1.38 13.49
N PHE A 137 -11.68 0.45 13.90
CA PHE A 137 -11.50 -0.99 13.67
C PHE A 137 -11.48 -1.35 12.18
N PHE A 138 -12.36 -0.74 11.38
CA PHE A 138 -12.39 -0.94 9.94
C PHE A 138 -11.09 -0.48 9.26
N ILE A 139 -10.57 0.69 9.65
CA ILE A 139 -9.28 1.20 9.16
C ILE A 139 -8.13 0.26 9.59
N ALA A 140 -8.12 -0.19 10.84
CA ALA A 140 -7.11 -1.14 11.34
C ALA A 140 -7.12 -2.46 10.54
N ILE A 141 -8.29 -2.99 10.18
CA ILE A 141 -8.41 -4.18 9.32
C ILE A 141 -7.85 -3.90 7.91
N ILE A 142 -8.17 -2.77 7.31
CA ILE A 142 -7.67 -2.40 5.97
C ILE A 142 -6.14 -2.30 5.98
N CYS A 143 -5.58 -1.60 6.97
CA CYS A 143 -4.14 -1.49 7.17
C CYS A 143 -3.51 -2.87 7.41
N GLY A 144 -4.10 -3.68 8.29
CA GLY A 144 -3.64 -5.03 8.64
C GLY A 144 -3.63 -5.97 7.44
N ARG A 145 -4.75 -6.08 6.71
CA ARG A 145 -4.86 -6.90 5.49
C ARG A 145 -3.82 -6.52 4.44
N LYS A 146 -3.54 -5.22 4.27
CA LYS A 146 -2.55 -4.73 3.31
C LYS A 146 -1.11 -5.09 3.71
N ILE A 147 -0.82 -5.11 5.02
CA ILE A 147 0.47 -5.55 5.57
C ILE A 147 0.62 -7.07 5.42
N THR A 148 -0.40 -7.83 5.81
CA THR A 148 -0.40 -9.30 5.74
C THR A 148 -0.25 -9.79 4.30
N ASN A 149 -1.01 -9.24 3.35
CA ASN A 149 -0.93 -9.65 1.93
C ASN A 149 0.47 -9.40 1.33
N ARG A 150 1.15 -8.34 1.76
CA ARG A 150 2.56 -8.08 1.39
C ARG A 150 3.50 -9.13 1.98
N HIS A 151 3.28 -9.52 3.23
CA HIS A 151 4.10 -10.55 3.89
C HIS A 151 3.97 -11.89 3.16
N TYR A 152 2.74 -12.28 2.78
CA TYR A 152 2.50 -13.46 1.95
C TYR A 152 3.26 -13.42 0.63
N HIS A 153 3.18 -12.32 -0.13
CA HIS A 153 3.94 -12.19 -1.39
C HIS A 153 5.46 -12.17 -1.23
N VAL A 154 5.99 -11.79 -0.07
CA VAL A 154 7.43 -11.84 0.20
C VAL A 154 7.87 -13.27 0.51
N LEU A 155 7.08 -14.01 1.29
CA LEU A 155 7.32 -15.41 1.64
C LEU A 155 7.20 -16.33 0.41
N GLU A 156 6.15 -16.15 -0.39
CA GLU A 156 5.94 -16.89 -1.65
C GLU A 156 7.12 -16.72 -2.62
N LYS A 157 7.65 -15.51 -2.74
CA LYS A 157 8.85 -15.25 -3.54
C LYS A 157 10.12 -15.89 -2.98
N GLN A 158 10.20 -16.12 -1.67
CA GLN A 158 11.34 -16.79 -1.06
C GLN A 158 11.28 -18.31 -1.29
N ASP A 159 10.10 -18.90 -1.22
CA ASP A 159 9.90 -20.33 -1.49
C ASP A 159 10.13 -20.67 -2.97
N LEU A 160 9.75 -19.81 -3.90
CA LEU A 160 10.05 -19.97 -5.33
C LEU A 160 11.54 -19.81 -5.69
N THR A 161 12.35 -19.30 -4.77
CA THR A 161 13.81 -19.12 -4.97
C THR A 161 14.67 -20.18 -4.29
N LYS A 162 14.07 -21.13 -3.56
CA LYS A 162 14.74 -22.31 -3.03
C LYS A 162 14.61 -23.48 -4.00
#